data_AF-A0A1G0XAJ3-F1
#
_entry.id   AF-A0A1G0XAJ3-F1
#
_cell.length_a   1.000
_cell.length_b   1.000
_cell.length_c   1.000
_cell.angle_alpha   90.00
_cell.angle_beta   90.00
_cell.angle_gamma   90.00
#
_symmetry.space_group_name_H-M   'P 1'
#
loop_
_entity.id
_entity.type
_entity.pdbx_description
1 polymer ?
#
loop_
_entity_poly.entity_id
_entity_poly.type
_entity_poly.pdbx_seq_one_letter_code
_entity_poly.pdbx_strand_id
1 'polypeptide(L)'
;MENFKTINGIKIDPLIFTFKFTCRCIGGECCNYGVYADYKEHEKILSVKDEIIGMMDDSQTKNVDEWFEAPEKDDDFESGIAIGTNIINDKCTFLDKHGLCTLQRLGLSKGMHKWGYKPMYCVLFPLTIYQGVLTVDEEHIDRLASCNRNPDENNTIFDSCKEELKYFLGEEGFTELEEFRDEYLNCLQSKELV
;
A
#
# COMPACT_ATOMS: atom_id res chain seq x y z
N MET A 1 23.29 10.37 -4.33
CA MET A 1 23.69 10.56 -2.92
C MET A 1 22.60 9.89 -2.12
N GLU A 2 22.84 8.65 -1.70
CA GLU A 2 21.89 7.85 -0.94
C GLU A 2 21.92 8.28 0.52
N ASN A 3 21.28 9.41 0.82
CA ASN A 3 21.08 9.83 2.20
C ASN A 3 19.82 9.15 2.73
N PHE A 4 19.89 7.86 3.04
CA PHE A 4 18.79 7.20 3.75
C PHE A 4 18.70 7.74 5.19
N LYS A 5 17.47 7.94 5.70
CA LYS A 5 17.20 8.15 7.13
C LYS A 5 16.45 6.94 7.67
N THR A 6 16.69 6.56 8.92
CA THR A 6 15.93 5.48 9.57
C THR A 6 14.86 6.10 10.48
N ILE A 7 13.60 5.73 10.28
CA ILE A 7 12.45 6.14 11.09
C ILE A 7 11.71 4.88 11.52
N ASN A 8 11.47 4.72 12.83
CA ASN A 8 10.86 3.51 13.41
C ASN A 8 11.54 2.19 12.97
N GLY A 9 12.85 2.21 12.75
CA GLY A 9 13.61 1.04 12.30
C GLY A 9 13.53 0.75 10.80
N ILE A 10 12.80 1.55 10.03
CA ILE A 10 12.68 1.43 8.57
C ILE A 10 13.56 2.49 7.90
N LYS A 11 14.36 2.08 6.91
CA LYS A 11 15.13 3.03 6.10
C LYS A 11 14.20 3.69 5.08
N ILE A 12 14.31 5.01 4.93
CA ILE A 12 13.50 5.80 4.01
C ILE A 12 14.33 6.13 2.78
N ASP A 13 13.89 5.65 1.61
CA ASP A 13 14.46 6.02 0.33
C ASP A 13 14.03 7.45 -0.06
N PRO A 14 14.96 8.40 -0.25
CA PRO A 14 14.61 9.76 -0.67
C PRO A 14 13.86 9.85 -2.00
N LEU A 15 13.84 8.78 -2.81
CA LEU A 15 13.05 8.71 -4.04
C LEU A 15 11.58 9.09 -3.79
N ILE A 16 11.02 8.74 -2.62
CA ILE A 16 9.61 9.03 -2.29
C ILE A 16 9.33 10.55 -2.25
N PHE A 17 10.34 11.39 -2.06
CA PHE A 17 10.18 12.85 -2.03
C PHE A 17 10.22 13.50 -3.41
N THR A 18 10.65 12.76 -4.43
CA THR A 18 10.89 13.31 -5.77
C THR A 18 10.10 12.60 -6.85
N PHE A 19 9.71 11.34 -6.63
CA PHE A 19 8.97 10.54 -7.59
C PHE A 19 7.58 11.15 -7.85
N LYS A 20 7.29 11.46 -9.11
CA LYS A 20 6.03 12.08 -9.52
C LYS A 20 4.92 11.05 -9.49
N PHE A 21 3.89 11.33 -8.70
CA PHE A 21 2.79 10.41 -8.56
C PHE A 21 1.44 11.10 -8.47
N THR A 22 0.42 10.47 -9.07
CA THR A 22 -0.98 10.85 -8.85
C THR A 22 -1.89 9.63 -8.97
N CYS A 23 -2.66 9.35 -7.92
CA CYS A 23 -3.66 8.30 -7.94
C CYS A 23 -4.95 8.79 -8.63
N ARG A 24 -5.07 8.50 -9.93
CA ARG A 24 -6.29 8.75 -10.75
C ARG A 24 -6.74 7.49 -11.51
N CYS A 25 -6.29 6.32 -11.07
CA CYS A 25 -6.64 5.06 -11.73
C CYS A 25 -8.16 4.81 -11.65
N ILE A 26 -8.69 4.17 -12.69
CA ILE A 26 -10.10 3.79 -12.76
C ILE A 26 -10.21 2.32 -12.34
N GLY A 27 -11.25 1.97 -11.58
CA GLY A 27 -11.58 0.56 -11.33
C GLY A 27 -10.69 -0.14 -10.30
N GLY A 28 -9.84 0.58 -9.58
CA GLY A 28 -9.03 0.00 -8.49
C GLY A 28 -7.88 -0.87 -8.98
N GLU A 29 -7.15 -0.43 -10.01
CA GLU A 29 -6.07 -1.20 -10.65
C GLU A 29 -4.96 -1.65 -9.68
N CYS A 30 -4.78 -0.96 -8.54
CA CYS A 30 -3.88 -1.40 -7.46
C CYS A 30 -4.21 -2.80 -6.91
N CYS A 31 -5.41 -3.32 -7.21
CA CYS A 31 -5.86 -4.65 -6.81
C CYS A 31 -5.76 -5.69 -7.95
N ASN A 32 -5.26 -5.34 -9.15
CA ASN A 32 -5.20 -6.27 -10.29
C ASN A 32 -4.34 -7.50 -10.01
N TYR A 33 -3.38 -7.38 -9.10
CA TYR A 33 -2.36 -8.38 -8.86
C TYR A 33 -2.32 -8.87 -7.41
N GLY A 34 -3.35 -8.54 -6.64
CA GLY A 34 -3.44 -8.95 -5.26
C GLY A 34 -2.40 -8.27 -4.40
N VAL A 35 -2.20 -8.81 -3.20
CA VAL A 35 -1.23 -8.30 -2.24
C VAL A 35 -0.78 -9.45 -1.35
N TYR A 36 0.48 -9.42 -0.93
CA TYR A 36 0.92 -10.25 0.18
C TYR A 36 0.54 -9.60 1.50
N ALA A 37 -0.08 -10.38 2.37
CA ALA A 37 -0.43 -10.00 3.73
C ALA A 37 0.46 -10.76 4.72
N ASP A 38 0.77 -10.12 5.85
CA ASP A 38 1.35 -10.85 6.98
C ASP A 38 0.36 -11.90 7.49
N TYR A 39 0.85 -13.02 8.03
CA TYR A 39 0.00 -14.06 8.61
C TYR A 39 -1.03 -13.51 9.61
N LYS A 40 -0.65 -12.53 10.46
CA LYS A 40 -1.57 -11.92 11.43
C LYS A 40 -2.67 -11.10 10.77
N GLU A 41 -2.36 -10.44 9.65
CA GLU A 41 -3.34 -9.68 8.87
C GLU A 41 -4.32 -10.63 8.17
N HIS A 42 -3.81 -11.71 7.60
CA HIS A 42 -4.61 -12.81 7.07
C HIS A 42 -5.58 -13.36 8.13
N GLU A 43 -5.09 -13.72 9.32
CA GLU A 43 -5.92 -14.22 10.43
C GLU A 43 -6.99 -13.19 10.84
N LYS A 44 -6.62 -11.91 10.89
CA LYS A 44 -7.55 -10.81 11.18
C LYS A 44 -8.66 -10.73 10.13
N ILE A 45 -8.34 -10.88 8.84
CA ILE A 45 -9.33 -10.88 7.75
C ILE A 45 -10.25 -12.11 7.89
N LEU A 46 -9.69 -13.29 8.13
CA LEU A 46 -10.48 -14.52 8.30
C LEU A 46 -11.39 -14.48 9.54
N SER A 47 -11.00 -13.76 10.59
CA SER A 47 -11.83 -13.60 11.80
C SER A 47 -13.16 -12.89 11.55
N VAL A 48 -13.29 -12.16 10.42
CA VAL A 48 -14.47 -11.39 10.02
C VAL A 48 -15.08 -11.88 8.70
N LYS A 49 -14.78 -13.13 8.31
CA LYS A 49 -15.17 -13.69 7.00
C LYS A 49 -16.66 -13.60 6.68
N ASP A 50 -17.54 -13.86 7.65
CA ASP A 50 -18.99 -13.87 7.40
C ASP A 50 -19.51 -12.46 7.04
N GLU A 51 -18.89 -11.43 7.62
CA GLU A 51 -19.24 -10.03 7.36
C GLU A 51 -18.67 -9.58 6.02
N ILE A 52 -17.47 -10.03 5.66
CA ILE A 52 -16.89 -9.84 4.33
C ILE A 52 -17.81 -10.47 3.27
N ILE A 53 -18.21 -11.73 3.45
CA ILE A 53 -19.13 -12.45 2.53
C ILE A 53 -20.45 -11.69 2.35
N GLY A 54 -20.97 -11.09 3.43
CA GLY A 54 -22.17 -10.26 3.40
C GLY A 54 -22.02 -8.97 2.59
N MET A 55 -20.79 -8.46 2.42
CA MET A 55 -20.49 -7.25 1.65
C MET A 55 -20.03 -7.52 0.22
N MET A 56 -19.60 -8.74 -0.08
CA MET A 56 -19.16 -9.16 -1.41
C MET A 56 -20.31 -9.16 -2.43
N ASP A 57 -20.01 -8.69 -3.63
CA ASP A 57 -20.94 -8.71 -4.76
C ASP A 57 -20.85 -10.02 -5.58
N ASP A 58 -21.52 -10.04 -6.73
CA ASP A 58 -21.60 -11.17 -7.65
C ASP A 58 -20.33 -11.37 -8.50
N SER A 59 -19.36 -10.45 -8.44
CA SER A 59 -18.07 -10.55 -9.13
C SER A 59 -16.96 -11.15 -8.27
N GLN A 60 -17.26 -11.46 -7.00
CA GLN A 60 -16.31 -11.97 -6.00
C GLN A 60 -16.69 -13.39 -5.56
N THR A 61 -15.69 -14.20 -5.22
CA THR A 61 -15.96 -15.53 -4.64
C THR A 61 -16.32 -15.41 -3.17
N LYS A 62 -17.38 -16.11 -2.76
CA LYS A 62 -17.76 -16.26 -1.34
C LYS A 62 -17.15 -17.54 -0.73
N ASN A 63 -16.40 -18.31 -1.53
CA ASN A 63 -15.66 -19.46 -1.04
C ASN A 63 -14.37 -18.98 -0.36
N VAL A 64 -14.31 -19.10 0.96
CA VAL A 64 -13.19 -18.61 1.78
C VAL A 64 -11.88 -19.32 1.44
N ASP A 65 -11.94 -20.59 1.05
CA ASP A 65 -10.76 -21.39 0.68
C ASP A 65 -10.09 -20.87 -0.61
N GLU A 66 -10.77 -20.02 -1.37
CA GLU A 66 -10.27 -19.36 -2.58
C GLU A 66 -9.76 -17.94 -2.32
N TRP A 67 -9.78 -17.41 -1.09
CA TRP A 67 -9.39 -16.02 -0.86
C TRP A 67 -7.88 -15.80 -0.84
N PHE A 68 -7.13 -16.81 -0.44
CA PHE A 68 -5.71 -16.70 -0.19
C PHE A 68 -4.92 -17.83 -0.84
N GLU A 69 -3.69 -17.52 -1.22
CA GLU A 69 -2.70 -18.48 -1.68
C GLU A 69 -2.15 -19.29 -0.49
N ALA A 70 -1.32 -20.29 -0.79
CA ALA A 70 -0.62 -21.02 0.26
C ALA A 70 0.38 -20.10 0.98
N PRO A 71 0.60 -20.28 2.29
CA PRO A 71 1.58 -19.50 3.03
C PRO A 71 3.01 -19.79 2.57
N GLU A 72 3.81 -18.74 2.44
CA GLU A 72 5.22 -18.80 2.07
C GLU A 72 6.08 -18.17 3.17
N LYS A 73 7.31 -18.68 3.36
CA LYS A 73 8.25 -18.06 4.29
C LYS A 73 8.85 -16.81 3.67
N ASP A 74 8.78 -15.71 4.39
CA ASP A 74 9.36 -14.45 3.97
C ASP A 74 9.72 -13.62 5.22
N ASP A 75 11.02 -13.38 5.40
CA ASP A 75 11.56 -12.68 6.57
C ASP A 75 11.32 -11.16 6.51
N ASP A 76 10.84 -10.62 5.38
CA ASP A 76 10.41 -9.22 5.28
C ASP A 76 9.03 -8.98 5.94
N PHE A 77 8.31 -10.05 6.31
CA PHE A 77 7.04 -9.98 7.05
C PHE A 77 7.25 -10.20 8.55
N GLU A 78 6.48 -9.51 9.40
CA GLU A 78 6.65 -9.55 10.86
C GLU A 78 6.52 -10.97 11.45
N SER A 79 5.62 -11.77 10.89
CA SER A 79 5.41 -13.18 11.27
C SER A 79 6.43 -14.14 10.65
N GLY A 80 7.27 -13.68 9.72
CA GLY A 80 8.11 -14.51 8.86
C GLY A 80 7.33 -15.29 7.80
N ILE A 81 6.05 -14.95 7.59
CA ILE A 81 5.13 -15.63 6.68
C ILE A 81 4.34 -14.61 5.87
N ALA A 82 4.42 -14.74 4.55
CA ALA A 82 3.61 -14.02 3.59
C ALA A 82 2.46 -14.91 3.08
N ILE A 83 1.27 -14.33 2.94
CA ILE A 83 0.11 -14.99 2.32
C ILE A 83 -0.46 -14.06 1.25
N GLY A 84 -0.39 -14.49 -0.01
CA GLY A 84 -0.96 -13.77 -1.15
C GLY A 84 -2.48 -13.81 -1.13
N THR A 85 -3.15 -12.71 -1.48
CA THR A 85 -4.58 -12.77 -1.85
C THR A 85 -4.71 -13.36 -3.25
N ASN A 86 -5.60 -14.33 -3.44
CA ASN A 86 -5.82 -14.91 -4.77
C ASN A 86 -6.36 -13.89 -5.78
N ILE A 87 -6.02 -14.14 -7.04
CA ILE A 87 -6.53 -13.45 -8.22
C ILE A 87 -7.64 -14.28 -8.84
N ILE A 88 -8.83 -13.70 -8.93
CA ILE A 88 -10.02 -14.34 -9.47
C ILE A 88 -10.64 -13.37 -10.48
N ASN A 89 -10.80 -13.84 -11.72
CA ASN A 89 -11.25 -12.99 -12.84
C ASN A 89 -10.35 -11.75 -13.02
N ASP A 90 -9.04 -11.97 -13.03
CA ASP A 90 -7.99 -10.95 -13.27
C ASP A 90 -7.93 -9.80 -12.24
N LYS A 91 -8.46 -10.03 -11.03
CA LYS A 91 -8.37 -9.08 -9.91
C LYS A 91 -8.27 -9.78 -8.55
N CYS A 92 -7.79 -9.08 -7.55
CA CYS A 92 -7.83 -9.50 -6.15
C CYS A 92 -9.24 -9.92 -5.75
N THR A 93 -9.36 -11.04 -5.03
CA THR A 93 -10.62 -11.57 -4.50
C THR A 93 -11.47 -10.54 -3.74
N PHE A 94 -10.83 -9.53 -3.12
CA PHE A 94 -11.50 -8.49 -2.34
C PHE A 94 -11.87 -7.22 -3.13
N LEU A 95 -11.62 -7.17 -4.45
CA LEU A 95 -12.02 -6.06 -5.30
C LEU A 95 -13.44 -6.32 -5.85
N ASP A 96 -14.37 -5.39 -5.63
CA ASP A 96 -15.73 -5.49 -6.14
C ASP A 96 -15.85 -4.99 -7.61
N LYS A 97 -17.01 -5.13 -8.24
CA LYS A 97 -17.21 -4.70 -9.65
C LYS A 97 -17.23 -3.19 -9.86
N HIS A 98 -17.28 -2.42 -8.77
CA HIS A 98 -17.24 -0.96 -8.78
C HIS A 98 -15.83 -0.43 -8.54
N GLY A 99 -14.82 -1.31 -8.44
CA GLY A 99 -13.43 -0.94 -8.19
C GLY A 99 -13.17 -0.57 -6.73
N LEU A 100 -14.02 -1.03 -5.79
CA LEU A 100 -13.88 -0.75 -4.37
C LEU A 100 -13.44 -2.02 -3.61
N CYS A 101 -12.53 -1.83 -2.65
CA CYS A 101 -12.06 -2.92 -1.81
C CYS A 101 -13.08 -3.24 -0.70
N THR A 102 -13.55 -4.50 -0.64
CA THR A 102 -14.51 -4.96 0.38
C THR A 102 -13.98 -4.78 1.79
N LEU A 103 -12.69 -5.03 2.04
CA LEU A 103 -12.07 -4.87 3.37
C LEU A 103 -12.11 -3.41 3.85
N GLN A 104 -11.87 -2.47 2.94
CA GLN A 104 -11.96 -1.04 3.23
C GLN A 104 -13.40 -0.62 3.53
N ARG A 105 -14.34 -1.09 2.71
CA ARG A 105 -15.78 -0.82 2.91
C ARG A 105 -16.27 -1.41 4.23
N LEU A 106 -15.78 -2.58 4.64
CA LEU A 106 -16.10 -3.20 5.93
C LEU A 106 -15.55 -2.39 7.10
N GLY A 107 -14.32 -1.89 7.01
CA GLY A 107 -13.76 -0.99 8.03
C GLY A 107 -14.65 0.24 8.23
N LEU A 108 -15.04 0.88 7.12
CA LEU A 108 -15.93 2.04 7.15
C LEU A 108 -17.32 1.72 7.71
N SER A 109 -17.93 0.58 7.32
CA SER A 109 -19.27 0.21 7.80
C SER A 109 -19.32 -0.09 9.30
N LYS A 110 -18.18 -0.51 9.87
CA LYS A 110 -18.01 -0.75 11.31
C LYS A 110 -17.59 0.50 12.10
N GLY A 111 -17.46 1.67 11.46
CA GLY A 111 -16.95 2.88 12.10
C GLY A 111 -15.47 2.78 12.51
N MET A 112 -14.72 1.85 11.92
CA MET A 112 -13.28 1.71 12.09
C MET A 112 -12.55 2.62 11.10
N HIS A 113 -11.23 2.74 11.27
CA HIS A 113 -10.39 3.33 10.23
C HIS A 113 -10.60 2.62 8.88
N LYS A 114 -10.58 3.35 7.76
CA LYS A 114 -10.76 2.81 6.40
C LYS A 114 -9.80 1.65 6.06
N TRP A 115 -8.69 1.57 6.77
CA TRP A 115 -7.66 0.53 6.59
C TRP A 115 -7.65 -0.53 7.69
N GLY A 116 -8.62 -0.51 8.60
CA GLY A 116 -8.64 -1.38 9.77
C GLY A 116 -8.57 -2.88 9.47
N TYR A 117 -8.98 -3.32 8.28
CA TYR A 117 -8.88 -4.71 7.82
C TYR A 117 -8.00 -4.90 6.58
N LYS A 118 -7.45 -3.83 6.00
CA LYS A 118 -6.59 -3.97 4.82
C LYS A 118 -5.21 -4.48 5.24
N PRO A 119 -4.58 -5.37 4.45
CA PRO A 119 -3.15 -5.64 4.60
C PRO A 119 -2.32 -4.37 4.44
N MET A 120 -1.21 -4.25 5.15
CA MET A 120 -0.40 -3.03 5.19
C MET A 120 0.16 -2.64 3.82
N TYR A 121 0.61 -3.61 3.02
CA TYR A 121 1.07 -3.34 1.65
C TYR A 121 -0.05 -2.84 0.72
N CYS A 122 -1.30 -3.17 1.05
CA CYS A 122 -2.49 -2.66 0.37
C CYS A 122 -2.79 -1.20 0.76
N VAL A 123 -2.34 -0.78 1.95
CA VAL A 123 -2.41 0.61 2.43
C VAL A 123 -1.27 1.42 1.84
N LEU A 124 -0.06 0.86 1.84
CA LEU A 124 1.15 1.56 1.40
C LEU A 124 1.20 1.78 -0.11
N PHE A 125 0.59 0.92 -0.93
CA PHE A 125 0.64 1.04 -2.38
C PHE A 125 0.34 2.48 -2.85
N PRO A 126 1.20 3.08 -3.71
CA PRO A 126 2.30 2.48 -4.48
C PRO A 126 3.68 2.51 -3.79
N LEU A 127 3.75 2.70 -2.48
CA LEU A 127 4.96 2.49 -1.69
C LEU A 127 5.07 1.02 -1.30
N THR A 128 6.31 0.55 -1.11
CA THR A 128 6.62 -0.79 -0.63
C THR A 128 7.80 -0.76 0.33
N ILE A 129 7.96 -1.83 1.09
CA ILE A 129 9.14 -2.08 1.92
C ILE A 129 9.88 -3.24 1.27
N TYR A 130 11.10 -2.98 0.82
CA TYR A 130 11.95 -4.00 0.22
C TYR A 130 13.28 -4.02 0.96
N GLN A 131 13.65 -5.18 1.52
CA GLN A 131 14.90 -5.33 2.29
C GLN A 131 15.05 -4.27 3.41
N GLY A 132 13.94 -3.95 4.09
CA GLY A 132 13.88 -2.96 5.17
C GLY A 132 13.92 -1.49 4.72
N VAL A 133 13.75 -1.21 3.42
CA VAL A 133 13.72 0.14 2.85
C VAL A 133 12.31 0.47 2.35
N LEU A 134 11.68 1.50 2.89
CA LEU A 134 10.47 2.11 2.34
C LEU A 134 10.84 2.90 1.08
N THR A 135 10.35 2.44 -0.07
CA THR A 135 10.60 3.04 -1.38
C THR A 135 9.37 2.94 -2.28
N VAL A 136 9.51 3.35 -3.54
CA VAL A 136 8.46 3.32 -4.56
C VAL A 136 8.42 1.95 -5.23
N ASP A 137 7.22 1.38 -5.39
CA ASP A 137 7.01 0.17 -6.17
C ASP A 137 6.89 0.51 -7.67
N GLU A 138 8.01 0.91 -8.28
CA GLU A 138 8.07 1.32 -9.68
C GLU A 138 7.63 0.19 -10.62
N GLU A 139 8.05 -1.05 -10.34
CA GLU A 139 7.68 -2.21 -11.14
C GLU A 139 6.16 -2.41 -11.14
N HIS A 140 5.50 -2.29 -9.98
CA HIS A 140 4.05 -2.39 -9.92
C HIS A 140 3.36 -1.21 -10.61
N ILE A 141 3.86 0.02 -10.48
CA ILE A 141 3.29 1.16 -11.20
C ILE A 141 3.36 0.93 -12.72
N ASP A 142 4.49 0.49 -13.25
CA ASP A 142 4.76 0.39 -14.70
C ASP A 142 3.87 -0.62 -15.44
N ARG A 143 3.36 -1.63 -14.73
CA ARG A 143 2.45 -2.65 -15.26
C ARG A 143 0.98 -2.23 -15.23
N LEU A 144 0.63 -1.12 -14.58
CA LEU A 144 -0.75 -0.64 -14.52
C LEU A 144 -1.12 0.17 -15.76
N ALA A 145 -2.37 0.02 -16.21
CA ALA A 145 -2.81 0.59 -17.46
C ALA A 145 -3.12 2.10 -17.34
N SER A 146 -3.65 2.54 -16.21
CA SER A 146 -4.06 3.93 -15.98
C SER A 146 -3.45 4.56 -14.73
N CYS A 147 -3.08 3.77 -13.73
CA CYS A 147 -2.42 4.30 -12.53
C CYS A 147 -1.11 4.99 -12.88
N ASN A 148 -0.95 6.22 -12.38
CA ASN A 148 0.23 7.06 -12.59
C ASN A 148 0.69 7.30 -14.05
N ARG A 149 -0.14 7.03 -15.07
CA ARG A 149 0.31 7.12 -16.47
C ARG A 149 0.66 8.53 -16.91
N ASN A 150 -0.01 9.53 -16.32
CA ASN A 150 0.23 10.96 -16.52
C ASN A 150 0.22 11.63 -15.13
N PRO A 151 1.34 11.58 -14.38
CA PRO A 151 1.41 12.19 -13.07
C PRO A 151 1.29 13.71 -13.18
N ASP A 152 0.78 14.34 -12.13
CA ASP A 152 0.95 15.78 -11.95
C ASP A 152 2.41 16.09 -11.62
N GLU A 153 3.06 16.90 -12.46
CA GLU A 153 4.47 17.31 -12.31
C GLU A 153 4.75 18.03 -10.99
N ASN A 154 3.73 18.62 -10.36
CA ASN A 154 3.87 19.32 -9.09
C ASN A 154 3.57 18.44 -7.87
N ASN A 155 3.20 17.18 -8.08
CA ASN A 155 2.76 16.29 -7.01
C ASN A 155 3.67 15.06 -6.92
N THR A 156 4.16 14.78 -5.71
CA THR A 156 5.02 13.61 -5.47
C THR A 156 4.21 12.46 -4.88
N ILE A 157 4.81 11.27 -4.82
CA ILE A 157 4.25 10.13 -4.11
C ILE A 157 4.12 10.42 -2.61
N PHE A 158 5.11 11.12 -2.01
CA PHE A 158 4.97 11.61 -0.64
C PHE A 158 3.72 12.48 -0.46
N ASP A 159 3.47 13.41 -1.38
CA ASP A 159 2.31 14.30 -1.30
C ASP A 159 0.98 13.55 -1.50
N SER A 160 0.96 12.55 -2.39
CA SER A 160 -0.22 11.73 -2.66
C SER A 160 -0.55 10.75 -1.55
N CYS A 161 0.45 10.26 -0.83
CA CYS A 161 0.33 9.16 0.12
C CYS A 161 0.52 9.62 1.57
N LYS A 162 0.25 10.90 1.88
CA LYS A 162 0.46 11.46 3.23
C LYS A 162 -0.34 10.71 4.29
N GLU A 163 -1.60 10.38 4.00
CA GLU A 163 -2.44 9.67 4.98
C GLU A 163 -1.90 8.24 5.22
N GLU A 164 -1.47 7.56 4.17
CA GLU A 164 -0.93 6.20 4.18
C GLU A 164 0.38 6.14 4.96
N LEU A 165 1.31 7.05 4.64
CA LEU A 165 2.59 7.23 5.35
C LEU A 165 2.37 7.53 6.82
N LYS A 166 1.42 8.40 7.13
CA LYS A 166 1.09 8.78 8.50
C LYS A 166 0.46 7.64 9.29
N TYR A 167 -0.39 6.83 8.66
CA TYR A 167 -0.95 5.65 9.29
C TYR A 167 0.10 4.58 9.56
N PHE A 168 1.04 4.41 8.62
CA PHE A 168 2.12 3.44 8.74
C PHE A 168 3.16 3.84 9.80
N LEU A 169 3.64 5.08 9.78
CA LEU A 169 4.69 5.57 10.68
C LEU A 169 4.16 6.08 12.02
N GLY A 170 2.85 6.33 12.13
CA GLY A 170 2.26 7.08 13.23
C GLY A 170 2.57 8.57 13.15
N GLU A 171 1.98 9.34 14.06
CA GLU A 171 2.13 10.81 14.11
C GLU A 171 3.60 11.25 14.22
N GLU A 172 4.34 10.70 15.19
CA GLU A 172 5.73 11.10 15.45
C GLU A 172 6.66 10.73 14.30
N GLY A 173 6.54 9.51 13.77
CA GLY A 173 7.35 9.07 12.64
C GLY A 173 7.04 9.84 11.35
N PHE A 174 5.78 10.25 11.16
CA PHE A 174 5.40 11.10 10.02
C PHE A 174 5.97 12.52 10.15
N THR A 175 5.98 13.11 11.34
CA THR A 175 6.65 14.41 11.56
C THR A 175 8.14 14.31 11.28
N GLU A 176 8.82 13.26 11.74
CA GLU A 176 10.24 13.05 11.44
C GLU A 176 10.50 12.86 9.92
N LEU A 177 9.55 12.27 9.21
CA LEU A 177 9.59 12.12 7.75
C LEU A 177 9.43 13.46 7.03
N GLU A 178 8.55 14.34 7.50
CA GLU A 178 8.38 15.71 6.98
C GLU A 178 9.66 16.53 7.15
N GLU A 179 10.28 16.48 8.32
CA GLU A 179 11.57 17.15 8.57
C GLU A 179 12.66 16.64 7.63
N PHE A 180 12.74 15.32 7.46
CA PHE A 180 13.72 14.70 6.56
C PHE A 180 13.52 15.10 5.10
N ARG A 181 12.26 15.17 4.65
CA ARG A 181 11.92 15.66 3.31
C ARG A 181 12.45 17.08 3.11
N ASP A 182 12.18 17.98 4.05
CA ASP A 182 12.57 19.39 3.94
C ASP A 182 14.10 19.54 3.92
N GLU A 183 14.82 18.82 4.79
CA GLU A 183 16.28 18.75 4.78
C GLU A 183 16.82 18.27 3.42
N TYR A 184 16.24 17.19 2.88
CA TYR A 184 16.66 16.59 1.62
C TYR A 184 16.42 17.54 0.44
N LEU A 185 15.24 18.14 0.33
CA LEU A 185 14.90 19.06 -0.76
C LEU A 185 15.73 20.35 -0.71
N ASN A 186 15.99 20.89 0.48
CA ASN A 186 16.89 22.04 0.65
C ASN A 186 18.32 21.72 0.20
N CYS A 187 18.80 20.50 0.48
CA CYS A 187 20.11 20.03 0.03
C CYS A 187 20.19 19.90 -1.49
N LEU A 188 19.13 19.45 -2.17
CA LEU A 188 19.07 19.38 -3.63
C LEU A 188 19.12 20.77 -4.27
N GLN A 189 18.28 21.70 -3.81
CA GLN A 189 18.24 23.08 -4.33
C GLN A 189 19.59 23.80 -4.17
N SER A 190 20.25 23.61 -3.03
CA SER A 190 21.57 24.19 -2.76
C SER A 190 22.66 23.69 -3.72
N LYS A 191 22.47 22.53 -4.37
CA LYS A 191 23.42 21.96 -5.34
C LYS A 191 23.12 22.34 -6.77
N GLU A 192 21.87 22.61 -7.12
CA GLU A 192 21.51 23.11 -8.46
C GLU A 192 21.97 24.56 -8.68
N LEU A 193 22.24 25.30 -7.60
CA LEU A 193 22.74 26.67 -7.59
C LEU A 193 24.27 26.80 -7.62
N VAL A 194 25.00 25.67 -7.62
CA VAL A 194 26.49 25.60 -7.66
C VAL A 194 26.96 25.00 -8.97
#